data_AF-A0ABC9W5I0-F1
#
_entry.id   AF-A0ABC9W5I0-F1
#
_cell.length_a   1.000
_cell.length_b   1.000
_cell.length_c   1.000
_cell.angle_alpha   90.00
_cell.angle_beta   90.00
_cell.angle_gamma   90.00
#
_symmetry.space_group_name_H-M   'P 1'
#
loop_
_entity.id
_entity.type
_entity.pdbx_description
1 polymer ?
#
loop_
_entity_poly.entity_id
_entity_poly.type
_entity_poly.pdbx_seq_one_letter_code
_entity_poly.pdbx_strand_id
1 'polypeptide(L)'
;MWKKGVATWEEYRDVVRECRDATRKAKAHLELKLARDVKDNKKGFFKYISSKRKTKENVGLLLNEVGALVTEDTEKAELLNAAFASVFADKASYQETQTLEVGEKVWRKEDLPLFEEDRVREHLGKLNTHKSMGPDGMHPRVLRDLTDVIAMPFSIIFERSWKTEEVPEDWRKANVTLVFKKGKKDDPEIYRPVSLSSIPGKVMEQLILGVMNKHVEEKKVIRSGHQGEIMPDQSDSLLRWHDWLGG
;
A
#
# COMPACT_ATOMS: atom_id res chain seq x y z
N MET A 1 -36.21 15.37 7.49
CA MET A 1 -37.43 15.98 8.05
C MET A 1 -37.83 17.25 7.30
N TRP A 2 -36.97 18.25 7.10
CA TRP A 2 -37.37 19.48 6.35
C TRP A 2 -37.62 19.27 4.85
N LYS A 3 -36.80 18.47 4.14
CA LYS A 3 -36.98 18.15 2.71
C LYS A 3 -38.26 17.34 2.38
N LYS A 4 -39.02 16.92 3.39
CA LYS A 4 -40.26 16.15 3.24
C LYS A 4 -41.52 16.97 3.61
N GLY A 5 -41.40 18.28 3.89
CA GLY A 5 -42.54 19.16 4.20
C GLY A 5 -43.13 19.00 5.60
N VAL A 6 -42.47 18.27 6.50
CA VAL A 6 -42.99 17.90 7.84
C VAL A 6 -42.60 18.90 8.94
N ALA A 7 -41.62 19.78 8.69
CA ALA A 7 -41.16 20.78 9.64
C ALA A 7 -40.69 22.03 8.88
N THR A 8 -40.87 23.21 9.48
CA THR A 8 -40.40 24.47 8.90
C THR A 8 -38.86 24.54 8.92
N TRP A 9 -38.28 25.37 8.05
CA TRP A 9 -36.83 25.62 8.04
C TRP A 9 -36.34 26.16 9.40
N GLU A 10 -37.17 26.95 10.07
CA GLU A 10 -36.85 27.57 11.36
C GLU A 10 -36.78 26.53 12.47
N GLU A 11 -37.77 25.62 12.54
CA GLU A 11 -37.77 24.48 13.47
C GLU A 11 -36.54 23.59 13.24
N TYR A 12 -36.24 23.26 11.98
CA TYR A 12 -35.05 22.47 11.65
C TYR A 12 -33.75 23.16 12.10
N ARG A 13 -33.61 24.46 11.82
CA ARG A 13 -32.44 25.25 12.18
C ARG A 13 -32.26 25.34 13.68
N ASP A 14 -33.35 25.52 14.43
CA ASP A 14 -33.31 25.62 15.88
C ASP A 14 -32.91 24.28 16.52
N VAL A 15 -33.45 23.16 16.04
CA VAL A 15 -33.03 21.81 16.48
C VAL A 15 -31.56 21.53 16.18
N VAL A 16 -31.06 21.94 14.99
CA VAL A 16 -29.65 21.80 14.63
C VAL A 16 -28.76 22.67 15.53
N ARG A 17 -29.18 23.91 15.81
CA ARG A 17 -28.46 24.81 16.72
C ARG A 17 -28.36 24.20 18.12
N GLU A 18 -29.48 23.73 18.66
CA GLU A 18 -29.54 23.12 19.98
C GLU A 18 -28.66 21.87 20.08
N CYS A 19 -28.73 20.97 19.09
CA CYS A 19 -27.89 19.77 19.03
C CYS A 19 -26.40 20.14 18.96
N ARG A 20 -26.04 21.14 18.15
CA ARG A 20 -24.66 21.63 18.03
C ARG A 20 -24.17 22.23 19.36
N ASP A 21 -25.00 23.00 20.03
CA ASP A 21 -24.68 23.60 21.33
C ASP A 21 -24.55 22.56 22.44
N ALA A 22 -25.43 21.56 22.48
CA ALA A 22 -25.34 20.44 23.40
C ALA A 22 -24.04 19.65 23.19
N THR A 23 -23.70 19.35 21.93
CA THR A 23 -22.44 18.68 21.56
C THR A 23 -21.21 19.49 21.99
N ARG A 24 -21.23 20.81 21.75
CA ARG A 24 -20.17 21.73 22.15
C ARG A 24 -19.98 21.76 23.67
N LYS A 25 -21.08 21.89 24.42
CA LYS A 25 -21.06 21.91 25.90
C LYS A 25 -20.57 20.58 26.47
N ALA A 26 -21.07 19.46 25.97
CA ALA A 26 -20.66 18.12 26.41
C ALA A 26 -19.16 17.89 26.16
N LYS A 27 -18.65 18.30 25.00
CA LYS A 27 -17.23 18.21 24.66
C LYS A 27 -16.37 19.07 25.60
N ALA A 28 -16.74 20.34 25.80
CA ALA A 28 -16.00 21.24 26.69
C ALA A 28 -15.96 20.71 28.14
N HIS A 29 -17.07 20.15 28.61
CA HIS A 29 -17.15 19.54 29.94
C HIS A 29 -16.23 18.32 30.08
N LEU A 30 -16.20 17.44 29.07
CA LEU A 30 -15.27 16.31 29.03
C LEU A 30 -13.80 16.76 29.06
N GLU A 31 -13.44 17.74 28.23
CA GLU A 31 -12.08 18.27 28.14
C GLU A 31 -11.64 18.92 29.46
N LEU A 32 -12.52 19.70 30.09
CA LEU A 32 -12.27 20.28 31.42
C LEU A 32 -12.08 19.21 32.49
N LYS A 33 -12.92 18.17 32.50
CA LYS A 33 -12.80 17.06 33.44
C LYS A 33 -11.47 16.34 33.28
N LEU A 34 -11.09 16.01 32.04
CA LEU A 34 -9.81 15.37 31.73
C LEU A 34 -8.61 16.22 32.15
N ALA A 35 -8.67 17.54 31.96
CA ALA A 35 -7.61 18.46 32.36
C ALA A 35 -7.49 18.57 33.90
N ARG A 36 -8.62 18.62 34.62
CA ARG A 36 -8.65 18.67 36.09
C ARG A 36 -8.11 17.38 36.70
N ASP A 37 -8.54 16.24 36.17
CA ASP A 37 -8.19 14.92 36.69
C ASP A 37 -6.84 14.44 36.15
N VAL A 38 -6.04 15.28 35.49
CA VAL A 38 -4.78 14.86 34.85
C VAL A 38 -3.79 14.28 35.86
N LYS A 39 -3.77 14.78 37.09
CA LYS A 39 -2.86 14.31 38.14
C LYS A 39 -3.17 12.87 38.55
N ASP A 40 -4.46 12.53 38.62
CA ASP A 40 -4.96 11.22 39.05
C ASP A 40 -5.16 10.24 37.88
N ASN A 41 -5.42 10.76 36.67
CA ASN A 41 -5.67 9.99 35.46
C ASN A 41 -4.87 10.50 34.25
N LYS A 42 -3.54 10.54 34.40
CA LYS A 42 -2.61 10.89 33.31
C LYS A 42 -2.89 10.09 32.04
N LYS A 43 -3.14 8.78 32.18
CA LYS A 43 -3.37 7.87 31.06
C LYS A 43 -4.62 8.23 30.25
N GLY A 44 -5.72 8.58 30.91
CA GLY A 44 -6.96 9.00 30.25
C GLY A 44 -6.79 10.32 29.48
N PHE A 45 -6.11 11.30 30.07
CA PHE A 45 -5.81 12.57 29.43
C PHE A 45 -4.96 12.39 28.17
N PHE A 46 -3.81 11.72 28.28
CA PHE A 46 -2.93 11.51 27.12
C PHE A 46 -3.59 10.64 26.05
N LYS A 47 -4.41 9.64 26.41
CA LYS A 47 -5.21 8.88 25.44
C LYS A 47 -6.17 9.78 24.65
N TYR A 48 -6.87 10.71 25.33
CA TYR A 48 -7.73 11.69 24.67
C TYR A 48 -6.94 12.60 23.73
N ILE A 49 -5.82 13.17 24.19
CA ILE A 49 -4.94 14.01 23.38
C ILE A 49 -4.42 13.25 22.15
N SER A 50 -3.92 12.03 22.32
CA SER A 50 -3.48 11.18 21.21
C SER A 50 -4.60 10.88 20.21
N SER A 51 -5.85 10.75 20.66
CA SER A 51 -7.01 10.59 19.75
C SER A 51 -7.38 11.85 18.97
N LYS A 52 -6.92 13.02 19.41
CA LYS A 52 -7.16 14.33 18.77
C LYS A 52 -6.00 14.79 17.88
N ARG A 53 -4.81 14.20 18.02
CA ARG A 53 -3.69 14.47 17.12
C ARG A 53 -4.02 13.95 15.71
N LYS A 54 -3.78 14.77 14.68
CA LYS A 54 -3.95 14.40 13.27
C LYS A 54 -2.92 13.35 12.83
N THR A 55 -1.71 13.46 13.35
CA THR A 55 -0.61 12.52 13.17
C THR A 55 -0.50 11.63 14.40
N LYS A 56 -0.70 10.34 14.20
CA LYS A 56 -0.26 9.32 15.15
C LYS A 56 1.23 9.12 14.85
N GLU A 57 2.10 9.32 15.84
CA GLU A 57 3.51 8.93 15.69
C GLU A 57 3.54 7.41 15.45
N ASN A 58 3.73 7.02 14.18
CA ASN A 58 3.75 5.62 13.77
C ASN A 58 5.07 4.94 14.15
N VAL A 59 6.14 5.74 14.28
CA VAL A 59 7.48 5.33 14.64
C VAL A 59 7.88 6.04 15.93
N GLY A 60 8.31 5.28 16.93
CA GLY A 60 8.81 5.85 18.18
C GLY A 60 10.16 6.55 17.99
N LEU A 61 10.72 7.00 19.10
CA LEU A 61 12.12 7.43 19.15
C LEU A 61 13.01 6.22 18.84
N LEU A 62 13.94 6.35 17.90
CA LEU A 62 14.89 5.30 17.52
C LEU A 62 16.26 5.58 18.12
N LEU A 63 17.05 4.53 18.39
CA LEU A 63 18.45 4.68 18.74
C LEU A 63 19.31 4.49 17.50
N ASN A 64 20.24 5.43 17.27
CA ASN A 64 21.26 5.24 16.25
C ASN A 64 22.38 4.30 16.75
N GLU A 65 23.32 3.97 15.86
CA GLU A 65 24.47 3.08 16.17
C GLU A 65 25.34 3.59 17.33
N VAL A 66 25.30 4.89 17.62
CA VAL A 66 26.07 5.55 18.69
C VAL A 66 25.28 5.58 20.01
N GLY A 67 24.07 5.02 20.06
CA GLY A 67 23.19 5.03 21.23
C GLY A 67 22.50 6.36 21.50
N ALA A 68 22.51 7.30 20.55
CA ALA A 68 21.80 8.56 20.63
C ALA A 68 20.37 8.42 20.10
N LEU A 69 19.47 9.18 20.73
CA LEU A 69 18.04 9.12 20.45
C LEU A 69 17.66 10.04 19.28
N VAL A 70 17.21 9.43 18.20
CA VAL A 70 16.78 10.10 16.97
C VAL A 70 15.34 10.56 17.10
N THR A 71 15.13 11.86 17.01
CA THR A 71 13.81 12.50 17.21
C THR A 71 13.21 13.02 15.91
N GLU A 72 14.04 13.37 14.93
CA GLU A 72 13.61 13.93 13.65
C GLU A 72 13.17 12.81 12.67
N ASP A 73 12.08 13.05 11.94
CA ASP A 73 11.48 12.03 11.07
C ASP A 73 12.35 11.70 9.84
N THR A 74 13.10 12.67 9.32
CA THR A 74 14.07 12.48 8.23
C THR A 74 15.19 11.54 8.66
N GLU A 75 15.82 11.83 9.80
CA GLU A 75 16.90 11.01 10.35
C GLU A 75 16.43 9.58 10.68
N LYS A 76 15.20 9.43 11.22
CA LYS A 76 14.61 8.10 11.44
C LYS A 76 14.44 7.34 10.13
N ALA A 77 13.95 8.00 9.08
CA ALA A 77 13.74 7.38 7.77
C ALA A 77 15.06 6.91 7.16
N GLU A 78 16.12 7.72 7.25
CA GLU A 78 17.45 7.37 6.77
C GLU A 78 18.04 6.18 7.54
N LEU A 79 17.95 6.19 8.87
CA LEU A 79 18.43 5.10 9.73
C LEU A 79 17.74 3.77 9.38
N LEU A 80 16.41 3.79 9.24
CA LEU A 80 15.63 2.63 8.86
C LEU A 80 15.94 2.15 7.44
N ASN A 81 16.10 3.08 6.49
CA ASN A 81 16.44 2.75 5.11
C ASN A 81 17.82 2.07 5.03
N ALA A 82 18.81 2.58 5.77
CA ALA A 82 20.14 1.97 5.86
C ALA A 82 20.06 0.55 6.44
N ALA A 83 19.30 0.36 7.53
CA ALA A 83 19.08 -0.96 8.14
C ALA A 83 18.37 -1.94 7.19
N PHE A 84 17.42 -1.48 6.38
CA PHE A 84 16.76 -2.35 5.40
C PHE A 84 17.65 -2.67 4.21
N ALA A 85 18.40 -1.69 3.69
CA ALA A 85 19.31 -1.89 2.57
C ALA A 85 20.41 -2.91 2.90
N SER A 86 20.93 -2.92 4.13
CA SER A 86 21.97 -3.87 4.56
C SER A 86 21.52 -5.34 4.48
N VAL A 87 20.24 -5.63 4.73
CA VAL A 87 19.68 -7.00 4.61
C VAL A 87 19.74 -7.54 3.17
N PHE A 88 19.75 -6.64 2.18
CA PHE A 88 19.80 -7.00 0.76
C PHE A 88 21.21 -6.97 0.17
N ALA A 89 22.17 -6.28 0.80
CA ALA A 89 23.53 -6.15 0.31
C ALA A 89 24.32 -7.48 0.29
N ASP A 90 23.98 -8.42 1.19
CA ASP A 90 24.72 -9.69 1.36
C ASP A 90 24.31 -10.82 0.40
N LYS A 91 23.32 -10.59 -0.48
CA LYS A 91 22.76 -11.63 -1.38
C LYS A 91 23.12 -11.46 -2.86
N ALA A 92 24.19 -10.71 -3.16
CA ALA A 92 24.68 -10.51 -4.52
C ALA A 92 25.45 -11.72 -5.11
N SER A 93 25.46 -12.89 -4.45
CA SER A 93 25.92 -14.14 -5.08
C SER A 93 24.74 -14.84 -5.77
N TYR A 94 24.21 -14.26 -6.83
CA TYR A 94 23.38 -15.05 -7.76
C TYR A 94 24.31 -16.07 -8.42
N GLN A 95 24.08 -17.35 -8.16
CA GLN A 95 24.63 -18.38 -9.02
C GLN A 95 24.10 -18.14 -10.42
N GLU A 96 25.04 -17.90 -11.34
CA GLU A 96 24.85 -17.81 -12.77
C GLU A 96 23.80 -18.83 -13.23
N THR A 97 22.60 -18.35 -13.56
CA THR A 97 21.55 -19.17 -14.12
C THR A 97 22.08 -19.73 -15.42
N GLN A 98 22.25 -21.06 -15.47
CA GLN A 98 22.63 -21.77 -16.69
C GLN A 98 21.79 -21.24 -17.85
N THR A 99 22.45 -20.66 -18.84
CA THR A 99 21.85 -20.20 -20.09
C THR A 99 21.16 -21.41 -20.73
N LEU A 100 19.85 -21.53 -20.55
CA LEU A 100 19.04 -22.39 -21.38
C LEU A 100 19.07 -21.78 -22.77
N GLU A 101 19.62 -22.49 -23.75
CA GLU A 101 19.51 -22.11 -25.16
C GLU A 101 18.02 -22.05 -25.53
N VAL A 102 17.44 -20.86 -25.40
CA VAL A 102 16.12 -20.55 -25.93
C VAL A 102 16.32 -20.40 -27.42
N GLY A 103 16.18 -21.50 -28.17
CA GLY A 103 16.03 -21.42 -29.62
C GLY A 103 14.94 -20.41 -29.94
N GLU A 104 15.20 -19.48 -30.86
CA GLU A 104 14.31 -18.39 -31.27
C GLU A 104 12.88 -18.91 -31.46
N LYS A 105 12.05 -18.78 -30.42
CA LYS A 105 10.63 -19.05 -30.52
C LYS A 105 9.97 -17.72 -30.80
N VAL A 106 9.38 -17.64 -31.98
CA VAL A 106 8.41 -16.60 -32.33
C VAL A 106 7.28 -16.67 -31.30
N TRP A 107 7.22 -15.67 -30.42
CA TRP A 107 6.14 -15.50 -29.46
C TRP A 107 4.81 -15.47 -30.20
N ARG A 108 3.87 -16.36 -29.82
CA ARG A 108 2.52 -16.32 -30.39
C ARG A 108 1.71 -15.24 -29.69
N LYS A 109 0.62 -14.78 -30.31
CA LYS A 109 -0.26 -13.77 -29.73
C LYS A 109 -0.84 -14.22 -28.38
N GLU A 110 -0.99 -15.54 -28.19
CA GLU A 110 -1.46 -16.17 -26.96
C GLU A 110 -0.42 -16.19 -25.83
N ASP A 111 0.85 -15.88 -26.12
CA ASP A 111 1.94 -15.79 -25.15
C ASP A 111 2.13 -14.37 -24.58
N LEU A 112 1.39 -13.39 -25.10
CA LEU A 112 1.46 -12.00 -24.64
C LEU A 112 0.42 -11.73 -23.53
N PRO A 113 0.75 -10.87 -22.55
CA PRO A 113 -0.23 -10.42 -21.58
C PRO A 113 -1.40 -9.73 -22.28
N LEU A 114 -2.58 -10.32 -22.12
CA LEU A 114 -3.79 -9.84 -22.76
C LEU A 114 -4.45 -8.80 -21.86
N PHE A 115 -4.22 -7.53 -22.14
CA PHE A 115 -4.81 -6.40 -21.42
C PHE A 115 -6.23 -6.09 -21.90
N GLU A 116 -7.03 -7.10 -22.21
CA GLU A 116 -8.43 -6.92 -22.63
C GLU A 116 -9.27 -6.28 -21.51
N GLU A 117 -10.25 -5.45 -21.91
CA GLU A 117 -11.15 -4.76 -20.99
C GLU A 117 -11.79 -5.72 -19.99
N ASP A 118 -12.31 -6.86 -20.44
CA ASP A 118 -12.97 -7.83 -19.56
C ASP A 118 -12.02 -8.45 -18.52
N ARG A 119 -10.75 -8.66 -18.88
CA ARG A 119 -9.72 -9.15 -17.95
C ARG A 119 -9.39 -8.10 -16.91
N VAL A 120 -9.22 -6.85 -17.33
CA VAL A 120 -8.98 -5.73 -16.42
C VAL A 120 -10.18 -5.56 -15.48
N ARG A 121 -11.40 -5.62 -16.02
CA ARG A 121 -12.65 -5.56 -15.27
C ARG A 121 -12.73 -6.65 -14.19
N GLU A 122 -12.40 -7.89 -14.55
CA GLU A 122 -12.36 -9.02 -13.62
C GLU A 122 -11.41 -8.77 -12.45
N HIS A 123 -10.20 -8.25 -12.71
CA HIS A 123 -9.21 -7.98 -11.68
C HIS A 123 -9.60 -6.80 -10.78
N LEU A 124 -10.15 -5.73 -11.36
CA LEU A 124 -10.66 -4.58 -10.62
C LEU A 124 -11.85 -4.96 -9.72
N GLY A 125 -12.76 -5.81 -10.21
CA GLY A 125 -13.91 -6.31 -9.45
C GLY A 125 -13.53 -7.14 -8.22
N LYS A 126 -12.35 -7.80 -8.24
CA LYS A 126 -11.82 -8.61 -7.14
C LYS A 126 -10.98 -7.82 -6.13
N LEU A 127 -10.84 -6.50 -6.29
CA LEU A 127 -10.05 -5.68 -5.38
C LEU A 127 -10.61 -5.70 -3.95
N ASN A 128 -9.72 -5.91 -2.98
CA ASN A 128 -10.07 -5.75 -1.57
C ASN A 128 -10.18 -4.26 -1.21
N THR A 129 -11.40 -3.80 -0.97
CA THR A 129 -11.71 -2.39 -0.68
C THR A 129 -11.26 -1.88 0.67
N HIS A 130 -10.71 -2.74 1.52
CA HIS A 130 -10.15 -2.37 2.81
C HIS A 130 -8.63 -2.15 2.75
N LYS A 131 -8.00 -2.30 1.57
CA LYS A 131 -6.58 -1.97 1.38
C LYS A 131 -6.36 -0.46 1.31
N SER A 132 -5.15 -0.05 1.71
CA SER A 132 -4.69 1.34 1.60
C SER A 132 -4.45 1.73 0.14
N MET A 133 -4.52 3.04 -0.14
CA MET A 133 -4.11 3.62 -1.43
C MET A 133 -2.58 3.67 -1.56
N GLY A 134 -2.09 3.58 -2.80
CA GLY A 134 -0.69 3.81 -3.14
C GLY A 134 -0.34 5.30 -3.21
N PRO A 135 0.85 5.64 -3.69
CA PRO A 135 1.27 7.04 -3.92
C PRO A 135 0.44 7.76 -4.98
N ASP A 136 -0.22 7.01 -5.87
CA ASP A 136 -1.14 7.49 -6.90
C ASP A 136 -2.48 8.03 -6.34
N GLY A 137 -2.73 7.88 -5.04
CA GLY A 137 -3.97 8.32 -4.39
C GLY A 137 -5.23 7.54 -4.79
N MET A 138 -5.09 6.44 -5.55
CA MET A 138 -6.24 5.69 -6.04
C MET A 138 -6.72 4.67 -5.01
N HIS A 139 -7.88 4.93 -4.41
CA HIS A 139 -8.45 4.05 -3.40
C HIS A 139 -9.09 2.79 -4.05
N PRO A 140 -8.85 1.56 -3.54
CA PRO A 140 -9.35 0.34 -4.17
C PRO A 140 -10.89 0.29 -4.25
N ARG A 141 -11.57 0.88 -3.27
CA ARG A 141 -13.04 1.05 -3.31
C ARG A 141 -13.52 1.83 -4.53
N VAL A 142 -12.88 2.95 -4.85
CA VAL A 142 -13.27 3.77 -6.00
C VAL A 142 -13.03 3.00 -7.29
N LEU A 143 -11.88 2.33 -7.40
CA LEU A 143 -11.55 1.52 -8.56
C LEU A 143 -12.55 0.38 -8.76
N ARG A 144 -12.89 -0.33 -7.68
CA ARG A 144 -13.86 -1.43 -7.74
C ARG A 144 -15.27 -0.92 -8.07
N ASP A 145 -15.73 0.13 -7.41
CA ASP A 145 -17.10 0.63 -7.59
C ASP A 145 -17.30 1.31 -8.96
N LEU A 146 -16.23 1.80 -9.61
CA LEU A 146 -16.24 2.38 -10.96
C LEU A 146 -15.68 1.45 -12.03
N THR A 147 -15.56 0.15 -11.74
CA THR A 147 -14.91 -0.84 -12.61
C THR A 147 -15.43 -0.81 -14.04
N ASP A 148 -16.75 -0.71 -14.25
CA ASP A 148 -17.36 -0.72 -15.58
C ASP A 148 -16.98 0.49 -16.44
N VAL A 149 -16.59 1.61 -15.81
CA VAL A 149 -16.21 2.84 -16.51
C VAL A 149 -14.70 2.89 -16.76
N ILE A 150 -13.90 2.38 -15.82
CA ILE A 150 -12.44 2.55 -15.84
C ILE A 150 -11.69 1.36 -16.45
N ALA A 151 -12.34 0.20 -16.63
CA ALA A 151 -11.70 -0.99 -17.19
C ALA A 151 -11.11 -0.73 -18.58
N MET A 152 -11.87 -0.10 -19.48
CA MET A 152 -11.40 0.22 -20.84
C MET A 152 -10.24 1.23 -20.85
N PRO A 153 -10.29 2.36 -20.13
CA PRO A 153 -9.14 3.23 -19.97
C PRO A 153 -7.88 2.52 -19.47
N PHE A 154 -7.99 1.68 -18.44
CA PHE A 154 -6.84 0.94 -17.92
C PHE A 154 -6.30 -0.10 -18.90
N SER A 155 -7.17 -0.80 -19.63
CA SER A 155 -6.77 -1.69 -20.72
C SER A 155 -5.88 -0.99 -21.75
N ILE A 156 -6.27 0.20 -22.21
CA ILE A 156 -5.49 1.00 -23.16
C ILE A 156 -4.14 1.43 -22.55
N ILE A 157 -4.13 1.86 -21.29
CA ILE A 157 -2.91 2.29 -20.60
C ILE A 157 -1.95 1.11 -20.45
N PHE A 158 -2.42 -0.04 -19.97
CA PHE A 158 -1.57 -1.22 -19.78
C PHE A 158 -0.98 -1.72 -21.10
N GLU A 159 -1.79 -1.79 -22.16
CA GLU A 159 -1.32 -2.17 -23.50
C GLU A 159 -0.24 -1.22 -24.02
N ARG A 160 -0.42 0.09 -23.81
CA ARG A 160 0.60 1.09 -24.17
C ARG A 160 1.86 0.91 -23.34
N SER A 161 1.72 0.83 -22.03
CA SER A 161 2.86 0.64 -21.12
C SER A 161 3.66 -0.62 -21.40
N TRP A 162 2.99 -1.70 -21.82
CA TRP A 162 3.66 -2.93 -22.24
C TRP A 162 4.45 -2.74 -23.54
N LYS A 163 3.89 -2.02 -24.52
CA LYS A 163 4.55 -1.79 -25.82
C LYS A 163 5.68 -0.78 -25.77
N THR A 164 5.57 0.23 -24.91
CA THR A 164 6.57 1.29 -24.77
C THR A 164 7.58 1.01 -23.68
N GLU A 165 7.38 -0.06 -22.89
CA GLU A 165 8.18 -0.38 -21.70
C GLU A 165 8.19 0.76 -20.65
N GLU A 166 7.20 1.65 -20.73
CA GLU A 166 7.08 2.83 -19.88
C GLU A 166 5.79 2.77 -19.05
N VAL A 167 5.93 2.84 -17.73
CA VAL A 167 4.79 2.95 -16.79
C VAL A 167 4.72 4.34 -16.17
N PRO A 168 3.54 4.80 -15.75
CA PRO A 168 3.40 6.02 -14.96
C PRO A 168 4.38 6.04 -13.77
N GLU A 169 4.96 7.22 -13.51
CA GLU A 169 5.98 7.37 -12.46
C GLU A 169 5.46 6.93 -11.08
N ASP A 170 4.20 7.24 -10.77
CA ASP A 170 3.57 6.85 -9.51
C ASP A 170 3.43 5.33 -9.36
N TRP A 171 3.41 4.57 -10.45
CA TRP A 171 3.34 3.12 -10.40
C TRP A 171 4.69 2.51 -10.02
N ARG A 172 5.80 3.17 -10.37
CA ARG A 172 7.16 2.77 -9.98
C ARG A 172 7.49 3.12 -8.52
N LYS A 173 6.69 3.97 -7.88
CA LYS A 173 6.87 4.40 -6.49
C LYS A 173 6.03 3.56 -5.54
N ALA A 174 6.46 3.49 -4.28
CA ALA A 174 5.67 2.91 -3.20
C ALA A 174 5.82 3.74 -1.93
N ASN A 175 4.73 3.87 -1.18
CA ASN A 175 4.78 4.43 0.17
C ASN A 175 5.20 3.33 1.14
N VAL A 176 6.38 3.45 1.74
CA VAL A 176 6.88 2.48 2.72
C VAL A 176 6.27 2.80 4.09
N THR A 177 5.58 1.83 4.66
CA THR A 177 5.02 1.90 6.01
C THR A 177 5.70 0.88 6.90
N LEU A 178 5.99 1.26 8.15
CA LEU A 178 6.65 0.36 9.08
C LEU A 178 5.62 -0.40 9.91
N VAL A 179 5.81 -1.72 9.97
CA VAL A 179 5.05 -2.59 10.87
C VAL A 179 5.97 -3.04 12.00
N PHE A 180 5.67 -2.57 13.20
CA PHE A 180 6.34 -3.02 14.41
C PHE A 180 5.95 -4.48 14.72
N LYS A 181 6.94 -5.36 14.89
CA LYS A 181 6.70 -6.77 15.21
C LYS A 181 6.46 -7.00 16.71
N LYS A 182 7.52 -7.03 17.54
CA LYS A 182 7.51 -7.21 19.00
C LYS A 182 8.91 -6.86 19.54
N GLY A 183 9.01 -6.27 20.73
CA GLY A 183 10.29 -5.87 21.33
C GLY A 183 10.25 -4.45 21.89
N LYS A 184 11.41 -3.81 22.01
CA LYS A 184 11.50 -2.39 22.37
C LYS A 184 11.45 -1.53 21.10
N LYS A 185 10.62 -0.49 21.08
CA LYS A 185 10.30 0.32 19.88
C LYS A 185 11.44 1.20 19.36
N ASP A 186 12.54 1.24 20.09
CA ASP A 186 13.75 2.01 19.83
C ASP A 186 14.75 1.28 18.92
N ASP A 187 14.57 -0.02 18.73
CA ASP A 187 15.38 -0.84 17.84
C ASP A 187 14.84 -0.77 16.38
N PRO A 188 15.64 -0.35 15.39
CA PRO A 188 15.23 -0.30 13.98
C PRO A 188 15.03 -1.70 13.36
N GLU A 189 15.72 -2.74 13.83
CA GLU A 189 15.72 -4.08 13.21
C GLU A 189 14.39 -4.83 13.37
N ILE A 190 13.57 -4.43 14.35
CA ILE A 190 12.29 -5.08 14.65
C ILE A 190 11.11 -4.51 13.85
N TYR A 191 11.35 -3.48 13.04
CA TYR A 191 10.38 -2.94 12.10
C TYR A 191 10.48 -3.67 10.77
N ARG A 192 9.34 -3.99 10.18
CA ARG A 192 9.27 -4.54 8.82
C ARG A 192 8.77 -3.46 7.86
N PRO A 193 9.46 -3.19 6.75
CA PRO A 193 8.93 -2.31 5.72
C PRO A 193 7.78 -3.03 4.99
N VAL A 194 6.68 -2.34 4.80
CA VAL A 194 5.54 -2.76 3.96
C VAL A 194 5.33 -1.69 2.90
N SER A 195 5.58 -2.07 1.65
CA SER A 195 5.47 -1.18 0.49
C SER A 195 4.03 -1.12 -0.01
N LEU A 196 3.41 0.06 0.08
CA LEU A 196 2.12 0.37 -0.51
C LEU A 196 2.34 0.93 -1.92
N SER A 197 2.34 0.05 -2.92
CA SER A 197 2.44 0.45 -4.34
C SER A 197 1.08 0.76 -4.97
N SER A 198 1.12 1.31 -6.18
CA SER A 198 -0.06 1.64 -6.99
C SER A 198 -0.97 0.42 -7.22
N ILE A 199 -2.27 0.60 -7.05
CA ILE A 199 -3.25 -0.48 -7.25
C ILE A 199 -3.39 -0.83 -8.74
N PRO A 200 -3.54 0.14 -9.66
CA PRO A 200 -3.44 -0.14 -11.09
C PRO A 200 -2.14 -0.84 -11.50
N GLY A 201 -0.99 -0.41 -10.96
CA GLY A 201 0.29 -1.09 -11.19
C GLY A 201 0.25 -2.57 -10.79
N LYS A 202 -0.27 -2.88 -9.59
CA LYS A 202 -0.48 -4.26 -9.14
C LYS A 202 -1.42 -5.05 -10.05
N VAL A 203 -2.48 -4.44 -10.59
CA VAL A 203 -3.39 -5.11 -11.52
C VAL A 203 -2.66 -5.50 -12.80
N MET A 204 -1.84 -4.60 -13.36
CA MET A 204 -1.01 -4.89 -14.53
C MET A 204 -0.03 -6.04 -14.26
N GLU A 205 0.66 -6.01 -13.12
CA GLU A 205 1.55 -7.09 -12.70
C GLU A 205 0.83 -8.45 -12.61
N GLN A 206 -0.37 -8.50 -12.03
CA GLN A 206 -1.13 -9.75 -11.92
C GLN A 206 -1.53 -10.31 -13.28
N LEU A 207 -1.87 -9.45 -14.24
CA LEU A 207 -2.17 -9.88 -15.61
C LEU A 207 -0.95 -10.51 -16.29
N ILE A 208 0.23 -9.91 -16.11
CA ILE A 208 1.49 -10.42 -16.66
C ILE A 208 1.88 -11.74 -15.96
N LEU A 209 1.81 -11.78 -14.63
CA LEU A 209 2.09 -12.98 -13.84
C LEU A 209 1.18 -14.15 -14.21
N GLY A 210 -0.08 -13.89 -14.55
CA GLY A 210 -1.02 -14.90 -15.03
C GLY A 210 -0.52 -15.61 -16.30
N VAL A 211 0.05 -14.85 -17.25
CA VAL A 211 0.60 -15.41 -18.48
C VAL A 211 1.91 -16.16 -18.22
N MET A 212 2.79 -15.60 -17.40
CA MET A 212 4.06 -16.27 -17.02
C MET A 212 3.80 -17.61 -16.33
N ASN A 213 2.87 -17.66 -15.37
CA ASN A 213 2.55 -18.88 -14.64
C ASN A 213 1.98 -19.95 -15.57
N LYS A 214 1.05 -19.58 -16.46
CA LYS A 214 0.51 -20.50 -17.49
C LYS A 214 1.63 -21.10 -18.34
N HIS A 215 2.56 -20.27 -18.78
CA HIS A 215 3.69 -20.71 -19.61
C HIS A 215 4.64 -21.66 -18.87
N VAL A 216 4.90 -21.40 -17.58
CA VAL A 216 5.74 -22.25 -16.73
C VAL A 216 5.07 -23.60 -16.45
N GLU A 217 3.77 -23.60 -16.19
CA GLU A 217 2.97 -24.82 -15.97
C GLU A 217 2.93 -25.69 -17.24
N GLU A 218 2.66 -25.10 -18.40
CA GLU A 218 2.59 -25.80 -19.70
C GLU A 218 3.94 -26.44 -20.06
N LYS A 219 5.05 -25.79 -19.73
CA LYS A 219 6.40 -26.30 -19.99
C LYS A 219 6.92 -27.27 -18.92
N LYS A 220 6.15 -27.58 -17.85
CA LYS A 220 6.55 -28.44 -16.72
C LYS A 220 7.95 -28.11 -16.15
N VAL A 221 8.35 -26.85 -16.15
CA VAL A 221 9.73 -26.44 -15.79
C VAL A 221 10.00 -26.55 -14.29
N ILE A 222 8.95 -26.59 -13.45
CA ILE A 222 9.12 -26.67 -12.00
C ILE A 222 9.11 -28.14 -11.55
N ARG A 223 10.30 -28.66 -11.24
CA ARG A 223 10.49 -29.86 -10.41
C ARG A 223 9.84 -29.61 -9.05
N SER A 224 9.04 -30.56 -8.57
CA SER A 224 8.10 -30.52 -7.44
C SER A 224 8.69 -30.25 -6.03
N GLY A 225 9.68 -29.37 -5.89
CA GLY A 225 10.38 -29.11 -4.63
C GLY A 225 10.64 -27.64 -4.26
N HIS A 226 10.39 -26.66 -5.16
CA HIS A 226 10.74 -25.25 -4.91
C HIS A 226 9.56 -24.33 -4.61
N GLN A 227 8.41 -24.90 -4.22
CA GLN A 227 7.17 -24.13 -4.00
C GLN A 227 7.25 -23.10 -2.86
N GLY A 228 8.33 -23.10 -2.06
CA GLY A 228 8.53 -22.21 -0.92
C GLY A 228 9.46 -21.00 -1.15
N GLU A 229 10.19 -20.91 -2.27
CA GLU A 229 11.35 -19.99 -2.36
C GLU A 229 11.22 -18.90 -3.45
N ILE A 230 10.23 -18.96 -4.35
CA ILE A 230 10.03 -17.99 -5.45
C ILE A 230 8.69 -17.25 -5.32
N MET A 231 8.29 -16.89 -4.11
CA MET A 231 7.27 -15.85 -3.94
C MET A 231 7.76 -14.83 -2.90
N PRO A 232 8.42 -13.74 -3.35
CA PRO A 232 8.46 -12.53 -2.54
C PRO A 232 7.01 -12.09 -2.27
N ASP A 233 6.78 -11.49 -1.11
CA ASP A 233 5.54 -10.76 -0.81
C ASP A 233 5.14 -9.88 -2.01
N GLN A 234 3.84 -9.75 -2.27
CA GLN A 234 3.22 -9.07 -3.43
C GLN A 234 3.42 -7.54 -3.41
N SER A 235 4.58 -7.09 -2.96
CA SER A 235 4.98 -5.69 -2.80
C SER A 235 6.32 -5.35 -3.48
N ASP A 236 7.15 -6.34 -3.84
CA ASP A 236 8.55 -6.10 -4.30
C ASP A 236 8.81 -6.45 -5.77
N SER A 237 7.78 -6.71 -6.58
CA SER A 237 7.93 -7.16 -7.97
C SER A 237 8.44 -6.09 -8.94
N LEU A 238 8.29 -4.79 -8.66
CA LEU A 238 8.54 -3.73 -9.65
C LEU A 238 10.03 -3.42 -9.92
N LEU A 239 10.94 -3.79 -9.02
CA LEU A 239 12.38 -3.54 -9.21
C LEU A 239 13.09 -4.62 -10.05
N ARG A 240 12.41 -5.75 -10.37
CA ARG A 240 13.02 -6.89 -11.07
C ARG A 240 12.75 -6.95 -12.58
N TRP A 241 11.99 -6.02 -13.14
CA TRP A 241 11.62 -6.07 -14.56
C TRP A 241 12.76 -5.65 -15.51
N HIS A 242 13.65 -4.76 -15.06
CA HIS A 242 14.76 -4.28 -15.89
C HIS A 242 15.82 -5.36 -16.21
N ASP A 243 16.00 -6.34 -15.32
CA ASP A 243 17.06 -7.34 -15.45
C ASP A 243 16.68 -8.52 -16.37
N TRP A 244 15.41 -8.64 -16.77
CA TRP A 244 14.91 -9.80 -17.53
C TRP A 244 14.53 -9.49 -18.98
N LEU A 245 14.24 -8.23 -19.31
CA LEU A 245 13.98 -7.78 -20.69
C LEU A 245 15.23 -7.19 -21.38
N GLY A 246 16.33 -7.01 -20.64
CA GLY A 246 17.62 -6.62 -21.19
C GLY A 246 18.41 -7.81 -21.72
N GLY A 247 18.08 -8.24 -22.95
CA GLY A 247 18.89 -9.11 -23.79
C GLY A 247 18.93 -8.55 -25.20
#